data_AF-A0A3S3Z653-F1
#
_entry.id   AF-A0A3S3Z653-F1
#
_cell.length_a   1.000
_cell.length_b   1.000
_cell.length_c   1.000
_cell.angle_alpha   90.00
_cell.angle_beta   90.00
_cell.angle_gamma   90.00
#
_symmetry.space_group_name_H-M   'P 1'
#
loop_
_entity.id
_entity.type
_entity.pdbx_description
1 polymer ?
#
loop_
_entity_poly.entity_id
_entity_poly.type
_entity_poly.pdbx_seq_one_letter_code
_entity_poly.pdbx_strand_id
1 'polypeptide(L)'
;MTRTLRVDRSAPGGVEDLASHVAAVSAREGWRPAVGMISARWDHLLATRPSALLAAINALPGEAIIAMPSLLIAVNYLRHVLRGDDSGRFHDLPFDAYGRESRTSDLLDVLVAATGRAAGQRTSGRLSLAVESVRTARRLLEEASDRARADVQNALPQLLARWGRTLELADVGGVREYEEAWDLGELTGQVQIARRAAAALAWLHADHGRLSEATIWVERARRTGSRSTRHDAPLHLAAALLSNDRLDPDATDRHLLALAEVPSRDYWAAEVWVRALAAHEPREATQVHGRLHAEKQRHPLSSVQDGANRRYVGAATVRVALLQNSAAPAPLEPTIQTPFDGVMAAAAAYRAGRYRPAIGHAMPVTGEGGNPRLRSEALMLMAAARLGLRRMSSAAVAFSTAHSIIEAEGMYRAYASIDPEHLRALTGLTGLSSAASPDALGRSTSGGQRSNDIGRLTRREREVLALLASDRSFSDIASALYISVNTLKGTTRSLYRKLDVHSRAEAADLADRAGLA
;
A
#
# COMPACT_ATOMS: atom_id res chain seq x y z
N MET A 1 34.62 -52.30 -7.16
CA MET A 1 35.16 -51.62 -5.96
C MET A 1 34.91 -50.14 -6.10
N THR A 2 33.75 -49.69 -5.63
CA THR A 2 33.27 -48.30 -5.76
C THR A 2 33.53 -47.61 -4.42
N ARG A 3 34.51 -46.70 -4.38
CA ARG A 3 34.89 -46.02 -3.13
C ARG A 3 34.02 -44.78 -2.96
N THR A 4 32.96 -44.95 -2.17
CA THR A 4 32.06 -43.90 -1.69
C THR A 4 32.85 -42.88 -0.88
N LEU A 5 32.97 -41.64 -1.38
CA LEU A 5 33.50 -40.52 -0.61
C LEU A 5 32.46 -40.08 0.42
N ARG A 6 32.75 -40.44 1.67
CA ARG A 6 32.01 -40.09 2.88
C ARG A 6 32.17 -38.59 3.11
N VAL A 7 31.07 -37.83 3.04
CA VAL A 7 31.05 -36.42 3.45
C VAL A 7 31.19 -36.38 4.97
N ASP A 8 32.36 -35.95 5.43
CA ASP A 8 32.61 -35.65 6.83
C ASP A 8 31.78 -34.43 7.25
N ARG A 9 30.96 -34.60 8.29
CA ARG A 9 30.00 -33.61 8.83
C ARG A 9 30.55 -32.92 10.09
N SER A 10 31.87 -32.82 10.24
CA SER A 10 32.48 -32.20 11.41
C SER A 10 33.71 -31.35 11.05
N ALA A 11 33.50 -30.05 10.82
CA ALA A 11 34.57 -29.06 10.99
C ALA A 11 33.99 -27.69 11.40
N PRO A 12 34.43 -27.10 12.54
CA PRO A 12 34.10 -25.73 12.91
C PRO A 12 35.02 -24.78 12.12
N GLY A 13 34.67 -24.50 10.86
CA GLY A 13 35.44 -23.61 9.97
C GLY A 13 34.97 -22.16 10.06
N GLY A 14 35.84 -21.30 10.62
CA GLY A 14 35.65 -19.85 10.75
C GLY A 14 35.67 -19.10 9.42
N VAL A 15 35.52 -17.78 9.52
CA VAL A 15 35.47 -16.79 8.43
C VAL A 15 36.65 -16.93 7.43
N GLU A 16 37.77 -17.54 7.83
CA GLU A 16 38.99 -17.73 7.03
C GLU A 16 38.92 -18.85 5.97
N ASP A 17 38.10 -19.90 6.16
CA ASP A 17 38.14 -21.09 5.27
C ASP A 17 37.58 -20.81 3.86
N LEU A 18 36.52 -19.98 3.76
CA LEU A 18 35.92 -19.64 2.47
C LEU A 18 36.79 -18.70 1.64
N ALA A 19 37.40 -17.68 2.27
CA ALA A 19 38.22 -16.71 1.56
C ALA A 19 39.50 -17.36 1.01
N SER A 20 40.15 -18.23 1.79
CA SER A 20 41.29 -19.02 1.34
C SER A 20 40.92 -19.95 0.18
N HIS A 21 39.74 -20.58 0.23
CA HIS A 21 39.24 -21.40 -0.89
C HIS A 21 39.00 -20.59 -2.16
N VAL A 22 38.37 -19.41 -2.05
CA VAL A 22 38.16 -18.52 -3.21
C VAL A 22 39.48 -18.09 -3.83
N ALA A 23 40.45 -17.69 -3.00
CA ALA A 23 41.78 -17.32 -3.48
C ALA A 23 42.47 -18.49 -4.20
N ALA A 24 42.40 -19.70 -3.64
CA ALA A 24 43.01 -20.90 -4.23
C ALA A 24 42.38 -21.28 -5.58
N VAL A 25 41.05 -21.25 -5.69
CA VAL A 25 40.34 -21.50 -6.96
C VAL A 25 40.67 -20.42 -7.97
N SER A 26 40.68 -19.15 -7.55
CA SER A 26 41.01 -18.04 -8.44
C SER A 26 42.43 -18.14 -9.00
N ALA A 27 43.39 -18.63 -8.22
CA ALA A 27 44.76 -18.83 -8.64
C ALA A 27 44.95 -20.03 -9.58
N ARG A 28 44.16 -21.10 -9.42
CA ARG A 28 44.30 -22.35 -10.19
C ARG A 28 43.47 -22.37 -11.48
N GLU A 29 42.26 -21.83 -11.42
CA GLU A 29 41.23 -21.99 -12.45
C GLU A 29 40.73 -20.64 -13.00
N GLY A 30 41.27 -19.53 -12.49
CA GLY A 30 40.85 -18.18 -12.84
C GLY A 30 39.69 -17.67 -11.99
N TRP A 31 39.46 -16.35 -12.04
CA TRP A 31 38.52 -15.68 -11.14
C TRP A 31 37.04 -16.00 -11.44
N ARG A 32 36.69 -16.41 -12.67
CA ARG A 32 35.31 -16.72 -13.07
C ARG A 32 34.72 -17.93 -12.31
N PRO A 33 35.40 -19.09 -12.25
CA PRO A 33 34.99 -20.20 -11.37
C PRO A 33 34.90 -19.82 -9.89
N ALA A 34 35.82 -18.98 -9.41
CA ALA A 34 35.83 -18.52 -8.02
C ALA A 34 34.61 -17.64 -7.68
N VAL A 35 34.20 -16.76 -8.60
CA VAL A 35 32.94 -16.01 -8.50
C VAL A 35 31.74 -16.95 -8.53
N GLY A 36 31.72 -17.95 -9.41
CA GLY A 36 30.66 -18.96 -9.47
C GLY A 36 30.42 -19.68 -8.14
N MET A 37 31.50 -19.99 -7.41
CA MET A 37 31.43 -20.60 -6.08
C MET A 37 30.79 -19.67 -5.03
N ILE A 38 31.09 -18.37 -5.08
CA ILE A 38 30.46 -17.36 -4.22
C ILE A 38 28.97 -17.21 -4.57
N SER A 39 28.66 -17.03 -5.85
CA SER A 39 27.30 -16.83 -6.34
C SER A 39 26.38 -18.02 -6.01
N ALA A 40 26.87 -19.25 -6.12
CA ALA A 40 26.10 -20.46 -5.80
C ALA A 40 25.66 -20.55 -4.33
N ARG A 41 26.33 -19.85 -3.41
CA ARG A 41 26.06 -19.89 -1.97
C ARG A 41 25.70 -18.53 -1.38
N TRP A 42 25.48 -17.54 -2.24
CA TRP A 42 25.32 -16.14 -1.87
C TRP A 42 24.26 -15.93 -0.78
N ASP A 43 23.04 -16.41 -1.01
CA ASP A 43 21.92 -16.18 -0.08
C ASP A 43 22.12 -16.85 1.28
N HIS A 44 22.67 -18.06 1.29
CA HIS A 44 22.98 -18.77 2.52
C HIS A 44 24.05 -18.02 3.32
N LEU A 45 25.16 -17.66 2.66
CA LEU A 45 26.27 -16.96 3.30
C LEU A 45 25.87 -15.55 3.77
N LEU A 46 25.05 -14.83 3.01
CA LEU A 46 24.52 -13.53 3.41
C LEU A 46 23.66 -13.62 4.68
N ALA A 47 22.85 -14.68 4.81
CA ALA A 47 21.98 -14.88 5.96
C ALA A 47 22.72 -15.37 7.20
N THR A 48 23.71 -16.26 7.04
CA THR A 48 24.35 -16.95 8.17
C THR A 48 25.74 -16.43 8.52
N ARG A 49 26.50 -15.94 7.53
CA ARG A 49 27.93 -15.60 7.65
C ARG A 49 28.34 -14.42 6.74
N PRO A 50 27.73 -13.22 6.88
CA PRO A 50 27.99 -12.08 5.99
C PRO A 50 29.45 -11.60 6.03
N SER A 51 30.17 -11.80 7.13
CA SER A 51 31.60 -11.47 7.26
C SER A 51 32.48 -12.39 6.40
N ALA A 52 32.18 -13.68 6.37
CA ALA A 52 32.87 -14.66 5.52
C ALA A 52 32.60 -14.40 4.04
N LEU A 53 31.38 -14.00 3.70
CA LEU A 53 31.02 -13.60 2.34
C LEU A 53 31.80 -12.36 1.88
N LEU A 54 31.92 -11.34 2.75
CA LEU A 54 32.71 -10.14 2.45
C LEU A 54 34.19 -10.47 2.26
N ALA A 55 34.77 -11.29 3.14
CA ALA A 55 36.14 -11.74 3.05
C ALA A 55 36.40 -12.51 1.74
N ALA A 56 35.47 -13.39 1.35
CA ALA A 56 35.53 -14.15 0.11
C ALA A 56 35.56 -13.26 -1.13
N ILE A 57 34.72 -12.21 -1.20
CA ILE A 57 34.72 -11.30 -2.35
C ILE A 57 36.01 -10.47 -2.40
N ASN A 58 36.51 -10.01 -1.25
CA ASN A 58 37.77 -9.27 -1.17
C ASN A 58 39.00 -10.13 -1.53
N ALA A 59 38.87 -11.46 -1.53
CA ALA A 59 39.94 -12.39 -1.92
C ALA A 59 40.04 -12.59 -3.45
N LEU A 60 39.09 -12.06 -4.23
CA LEU A 60 39.16 -12.09 -5.69
C LEU A 60 40.20 -11.07 -6.22
N PRO A 61 40.88 -11.37 -7.34
CA PRO A 61 41.84 -10.45 -7.94
C PRO A 61 41.15 -9.18 -8.45
N GLY A 62 41.89 -8.06 -8.51
CA GLY A 62 41.36 -6.77 -8.97
C GLY A 62 40.74 -6.81 -10.37
N GLU A 63 41.26 -7.69 -11.25
CA GLU A 63 40.71 -7.98 -12.57
C GLU A 63 39.23 -8.44 -12.52
N ALA A 64 38.85 -9.21 -11.50
CA ALA A 64 37.47 -9.64 -11.30
C ALA A 64 36.55 -8.47 -10.95
N ILE A 65 37.03 -7.52 -10.13
CA ILE A 65 36.27 -6.30 -9.77
C ILE A 65 36.14 -5.38 -10.98
N ILE A 66 37.20 -5.26 -11.78
CA ILE A 66 37.19 -4.50 -13.04
C ILE A 66 36.25 -5.15 -14.05
N ALA A 67 36.22 -6.49 -14.15
CA ALA A 67 35.34 -7.21 -15.06
C ALA A 67 33.88 -7.25 -14.60
N MET A 68 33.63 -7.31 -13.29
CA MET A 68 32.29 -7.37 -12.67
C MET A 68 32.13 -6.26 -11.60
N PRO A 69 31.75 -5.04 -12.00
CA PRO A 69 31.52 -3.93 -11.07
C PRO A 69 30.46 -4.22 -9.98
N SER A 70 29.56 -5.17 -10.22
CA SER A 70 28.59 -5.67 -9.24
C SER A 70 29.23 -6.26 -7.98
N LEU A 71 30.47 -6.75 -8.05
CA LEU A 71 31.23 -7.23 -6.88
C LEU A 71 31.56 -6.09 -5.90
N LEU A 72 31.81 -4.88 -6.41
CA LEU A 72 32.05 -3.70 -5.57
C LEU A 72 30.79 -3.29 -4.80
N ILE A 73 29.63 -3.42 -5.44
CA ILE A 73 28.31 -3.17 -4.84
C ILE A 73 28.05 -4.19 -3.74
N ALA A 74 28.30 -5.46 -4.04
CA ALA A 74 28.22 -6.57 -3.09
C ALA A 74 29.12 -6.34 -1.85
N VAL A 75 30.38 -5.92 -2.04
CA VAL A 75 31.31 -5.57 -0.95
C VAL A 75 30.76 -4.46 -0.07
N ASN A 76 30.30 -3.37 -0.67
CA ASN A 76 29.78 -2.25 0.09
C ASN A 76 28.48 -2.63 0.82
N TYR A 77 27.60 -3.42 0.19
CA TYR A 77 26.37 -3.92 0.81
C TYR A 77 26.65 -4.75 2.05
N LEU A 78 27.61 -5.67 1.96
CA LEU A 78 28.00 -6.50 3.09
C LEU A 78 28.64 -5.70 4.21
N ARG A 79 29.47 -4.69 3.90
CA ARG A 79 30.03 -3.77 4.91
C ARG A 79 28.93 -3.06 5.70
N HIS A 80 27.83 -2.70 5.04
CA HIS A 80 26.69 -2.06 5.70
C HIS A 80 25.88 -3.04 6.54
N VAL A 81 25.59 -4.24 6.01
CA VAL A 81 24.96 -5.32 6.78
C VAL A 81 25.75 -5.64 8.06
N LEU A 82 27.09 -5.60 7.99
CA LEU A 82 27.97 -5.89 9.13
C LEU A 82 28.09 -4.75 10.16
N ARG A 83 27.75 -3.51 9.79
CA ARG A 83 27.79 -2.36 10.71
C ARG A 83 26.57 -2.26 11.62
N GLY A 84 25.56 -3.11 11.43
CA GLY A 84 24.30 -3.02 12.17
C GLY A 84 23.44 -1.82 11.77
N ASP A 85 23.87 -1.03 10.79
CA ASP A 85 23.06 0.01 10.16
C ASP A 85 21.88 -0.65 9.44
N ASP A 86 20.73 0.04 9.46
CA ASP A 86 19.51 -0.44 8.82
C ASP A 86 19.83 -0.81 7.37
N SER A 87 19.84 -2.11 7.05
CA SER A 87 20.24 -2.61 5.72
C SER A 87 19.34 -2.14 4.56
N GLY A 88 18.31 -1.33 4.83
CA GLY A 88 17.57 -0.51 3.85
C GLY A 88 18.23 0.84 3.51
N ARG A 89 19.22 1.31 4.29
CA ARG A 89 20.07 2.49 4.04
C ARG A 89 21.35 2.18 3.28
N PHE A 90 21.60 0.92 2.94
CA PHE A 90 22.68 0.64 2.00
C PHE A 90 22.22 1.02 0.60
N HIS A 91 22.50 2.27 0.23
CA HIS A 91 22.20 2.81 -1.07
C HIS A 91 23.32 2.45 -2.03
N ASP A 92 22.93 1.82 -3.14
CA ASP A 92 23.74 1.68 -4.34
C ASP A 92 24.46 3.01 -4.60
N LEU A 93 25.80 2.97 -4.58
CA LEU A 93 26.59 4.01 -5.23
C LEU A 93 26.01 4.20 -6.64
N PRO A 94 25.92 5.45 -7.13
CA PRO A 94 25.42 5.72 -8.47
C PRO A 94 26.19 4.85 -9.45
N PHE A 95 25.47 3.94 -10.13
CA PHE A 95 26.00 3.12 -11.22
C PHE A 95 26.58 4.00 -12.36
N ASP A 96 26.35 5.31 -12.30
CA ASP A 96 26.76 6.31 -13.29
C ASP A 96 28.20 6.84 -13.11
N ALA A 97 29.00 6.39 -12.13
CA ALA A 97 30.37 6.89 -11.97
C ALA A 97 31.43 6.18 -12.84
N TYR A 98 31.13 5.05 -13.47
CA TYR A 98 32.09 4.37 -14.35
C TYR A 98 31.45 4.06 -15.70
N GLY A 99 31.52 5.05 -16.59
CA GLY A 99 31.23 4.88 -18.00
C GLY A 99 31.98 3.68 -18.57
N ARG A 100 31.24 2.65 -18.92
CA ARG A 100 31.64 1.69 -19.94
C ARG A 100 30.63 1.74 -21.06
N GLU A 101 31.05 2.33 -22.17
CA GLU A 101 30.57 1.94 -23.50
C GLU A 101 31.04 0.50 -23.75
N SER A 102 30.38 -0.50 -23.17
CA SER A 102 30.67 -1.89 -23.52
C SER A 102 29.89 -2.23 -24.78
N ARG A 103 30.61 -2.26 -25.92
CA ARG A 103 30.10 -2.55 -27.27
C ARG A 103 29.63 -4.01 -27.48
N THR A 104 29.17 -4.68 -26.43
CA THR A 104 28.51 -6.01 -26.41
C THR A 104 28.05 -6.25 -24.97
N SER A 105 26.96 -5.62 -24.53
CA SER A 105 26.49 -5.82 -23.15
C SER A 105 25.72 -7.15 -23.06
N ASP A 106 26.20 -8.07 -22.22
CA ASP A 106 25.46 -9.26 -21.81
C ASP A 106 24.10 -8.81 -21.23
N LEU A 107 23.02 -9.52 -21.58
CA LEU A 107 21.66 -9.18 -21.15
C LEU A 107 21.60 -9.06 -19.63
N LEU A 108 22.29 -9.95 -18.92
CA LEU A 108 22.33 -9.95 -17.46
C LEU A 108 22.84 -8.61 -16.90
N ASP A 109 23.93 -8.08 -17.46
CA ASP A 109 24.55 -6.85 -16.98
C ASP A 109 23.61 -5.65 -17.15
N VAL A 110 22.90 -5.60 -18.28
CA VAL A 110 21.92 -4.52 -18.54
C VAL A 110 20.76 -4.59 -17.55
N LEU A 111 20.22 -5.80 -17.31
CA LEU A 111 19.11 -5.99 -16.38
C LEU A 111 19.52 -5.68 -14.94
N VAL A 112 20.72 -6.10 -14.52
CA VAL A 112 21.27 -5.80 -13.18
C VAL A 112 21.46 -4.30 -13.00
N ALA A 113 22.06 -3.62 -13.99
CA ALA A 113 22.28 -2.17 -13.93
C ALA A 113 20.96 -1.39 -13.86
N ALA A 114 19.98 -1.76 -14.68
CA ALA A 114 18.65 -1.13 -14.66
C ALA A 114 17.93 -1.37 -13.32
N THR A 115 18.08 -2.57 -12.74
CA THR A 115 17.51 -2.90 -11.42
C THR A 115 18.16 -2.09 -10.30
N GLY A 116 19.48 -1.91 -10.34
CA GLY A 116 20.21 -1.06 -9.39
C GLY A 116 19.78 0.41 -9.49
N ARG A 117 19.69 0.96 -10.72
CA ARG A 117 19.17 2.33 -10.94
C ARG A 117 17.75 2.48 -10.38
N ALA A 118 16.86 1.53 -10.65
CA ALA A 118 15.50 1.56 -10.12
C ALA A 118 15.48 1.53 -8.58
N ALA A 119 16.32 0.71 -7.95
CA ALA A 119 16.43 0.65 -6.49
C ALA A 119 16.93 1.99 -5.91
N GLY A 120 17.99 2.57 -6.47
CA GLY A 120 18.50 3.88 -6.07
C GLY A 120 17.45 4.99 -6.19
N GLN A 121 16.80 5.09 -7.36
CA GLN A 121 15.72 6.05 -7.62
C GLN A 121 14.56 5.89 -6.65
N ARG A 122 14.14 4.65 -6.38
CA ARG A 122 13.07 4.33 -5.42
C ARG A 122 13.40 4.81 -4.01
N THR A 123 14.62 4.55 -3.53
CA THR A 123 15.04 4.96 -2.18
C THR A 123 15.17 6.48 -2.01
N SER A 124 15.49 7.19 -3.09
CA SER A 124 15.52 8.65 -3.11
C SER A 124 14.14 9.30 -3.30
N GLY A 125 13.07 8.48 -3.36
CA GLY A 125 11.69 8.94 -3.57
C GLY A 125 11.40 9.45 -4.97
N ARG A 126 12.15 8.98 -5.99
CA ARG A 126 11.93 9.30 -7.42
C ARG A 126 11.22 8.13 -8.09
N LEU A 127 10.00 7.81 -7.66
CA LEU A 127 9.31 6.57 -8.05
C LEU A 127 9.00 6.51 -9.56
N SER A 128 8.63 7.62 -10.19
CA SER A 128 8.37 7.67 -11.64
C SER A 128 9.59 7.23 -12.48
N LEU A 129 10.79 7.68 -12.11
CA LEU A 129 12.03 7.27 -12.78
C LEU A 129 12.36 5.79 -12.49
N ALA A 130 12.09 5.34 -11.27
CA ALA A 130 12.29 3.93 -10.90
C ALA A 130 11.40 3.01 -11.74
N VAL A 131 10.14 3.40 -11.95
CA VAL A 131 9.19 2.69 -12.82
C VAL A 131 9.67 2.67 -14.28
N GLU A 132 10.19 3.79 -14.79
CA GLU A 132 10.73 3.87 -16.14
C GLU A 132 11.94 2.92 -16.33
N SER A 133 12.85 2.88 -15.34
CA SER A 133 13.98 1.95 -15.34
C SER A 133 13.51 0.49 -15.35
N VAL A 134 12.51 0.13 -14.55
CA VAL A 134 11.91 -1.22 -14.53
C VAL A 134 11.24 -1.56 -15.86
N ARG A 135 10.43 -0.65 -16.41
CA ARG A 135 9.75 -0.86 -17.71
C ARG A 135 10.76 -1.04 -18.84
N THR A 136 11.87 -0.33 -18.81
CA THR A 136 12.94 -0.48 -19.78
C THR A 136 13.62 -1.85 -19.65
N ALA A 137 13.95 -2.28 -18.43
CA ALA A 137 14.51 -3.60 -18.19
C ALA A 137 13.56 -4.73 -18.62
N ARG A 138 12.25 -4.56 -18.36
CA ARG A 138 11.19 -5.49 -18.76
C ARG A 138 11.11 -5.66 -20.28
N ARG A 139 11.08 -4.54 -21.03
CA ARG A 139 11.07 -4.58 -22.50
C ARG A 139 12.30 -5.29 -23.06
N LEU A 140 13.48 -4.99 -22.54
CA LEU A 140 14.72 -5.65 -22.97
C LEU A 140 14.70 -7.16 -22.72
N LEU A 141 14.11 -7.60 -21.59
CA LEU A 141 13.93 -9.02 -21.31
C LEU A 141 12.92 -9.67 -22.28
N GLU A 142 11.83 -8.98 -22.61
CA GLU A 142 10.79 -9.47 -23.54
C GLU A 142 11.29 -9.55 -24.99
N GLU A 143 12.14 -8.61 -25.40
CA GLU A 143 12.75 -8.54 -26.74
C GLU A 143 13.97 -9.48 -26.89
N ALA A 144 14.49 -10.03 -25.79
CA ALA A 144 15.63 -10.93 -25.82
C ALA A 144 15.30 -12.29 -26.44
N SER A 145 16.26 -12.84 -27.20
CA SER A 145 16.17 -14.20 -27.75
C SER A 145 15.97 -15.25 -26.65
N ASP A 146 15.35 -16.38 -26.98
CA ASP A 146 15.13 -17.51 -26.05
C ASP A 146 16.43 -17.98 -25.41
N ARG A 147 17.53 -17.99 -26.18
CA ARG A 147 18.86 -18.34 -25.67
C ARG A 147 19.33 -17.37 -24.59
N ALA A 148 19.27 -16.07 -24.87
CA ALA A 148 19.68 -15.05 -23.90
C ALA A 148 18.79 -15.06 -22.65
N ARG A 149 17.49 -15.33 -22.79
CA ARG A 149 16.57 -15.50 -21.65
C ARG A 149 16.92 -16.73 -20.80
N ALA A 150 17.27 -17.85 -21.45
CA ALA A 150 17.72 -19.05 -20.74
C ALA A 150 19.03 -18.80 -19.97
N ASP A 151 19.98 -18.06 -20.55
CA ASP A 151 21.26 -17.76 -19.92
C ASP A 151 21.09 -16.94 -18.61
N VAL A 152 20.06 -16.08 -18.53
CA VAL A 152 19.78 -15.26 -17.34
C VAL A 152 18.73 -15.86 -16.39
N GLN A 153 18.16 -17.03 -16.71
CA GLN A 153 17.00 -17.61 -16.01
C GLN A 153 17.21 -17.75 -14.49
N ASN A 154 18.41 -18.09 -14.04
CA ASN A 154 18.71 -18.22 -12.61
C ASN A 154 18.74 -16.88 -11.86
N ALA A 155 19.04 -15.77 -12.54
CA ALA A 155 19.07 -14.44 -11.92
C ALA A 155 17.69 -13.76 -11.93
N LEU A 156 16.81 -14.13 -12.87
CA LEU A 156 15.52 -13.49 -13.07
C LEU A 156 14.61 -13.44 -11.83
N PRO A 157 14.46 -14.50 -11.00
CA PRO A 157 13.58 -14.45 -9.84
C PRO A 157 13.87 -13.26 -8.92
N GLN A 158 15.16 -13.01 -8.65
CA GLN A 158 15.55 -11.92 -7.76
C GLN A 158 15.31 -10.54 -8.40
N LEU A 159 15.59 -10.41 -9.70
CA LEU A 159 15.38 -9.16 -10.44
C LEU A 159 13.88 -8.83 -10.52
N LEU A 160 13.06 -9.80 -10.91
CA LEU A 160 11.60 -9.69 -10.98
C LEU A 160 10.99 -9.32 -9.61
N ALA A 161 11.42 -9.96 -8.52
CA ALA A 161 10.95 -9.60 -7.18
C ALA A 161 11.33 -8.16 -6.78
N ARG A 162 12.45 -7.62 -7.28
CA ARG A 162 12.84 -6.21 -7.07
C ARG A 162 12.03 -5.27 -7.96
N TRP A 163 11.75 -5.65 -9.20
CA TRP A 163 10.90 -4.89 -10.12
C TRP A 163 9.48 -4.77 -9.59
N GLY A 164 8.90 -5.90 -9.16
CA GLY A 164 7.60 -5.94 -8.50
C GLY A 164 7.54 -4.98 -7.31
N ARG A 165 8.60 -4.91 -6.49
CA ARG A 165 8.64 -3.98 -5.35
C ARG A 165 8.62 -2.52 -5.76
N THR A 166 9.29 -2.18 -6.85
CA THR A 166 9.28 -0.82 -7.39
C THR A 166 7.91 -0.45 -7.93
N LEU A 167 7.28 -1.34 -8.68
CA LEU A 167 5.94 -1.11 -9.25
C LEU A 167 4.86 -1.05 -8.16
N GLU A 168 4.96 -1.90 -7.14
CA GLU A 168 4.09 -1.90 -5.97
C GLU A 168 4.20 -0.57 -5.24
N LEU A 169 5.41 -0.13 -4.89
CA LEU A 169 5.59 1.09 -4.11
C LEU A 169 5.14 2.34 -4.89
N ALA A 170 5.26 2.32 -6.21
CA ALA A 170 4.76 3.37 -7.10
C ALA A 170 3.24 3.30 -7.34
N ASP A 171 2.52 2.30 -6.80
CA ASP A 171 1.08 2.09 -6.94
C ASP A 171 0.64 1.87 -8.41
N VAL A 172 1.51 1.23 -9.21
CA VAL A 172 1.28 0.99 -10.65
C VAL A 172 1.22 -0.50 -11.03
N GLY A 173 1.31 -1.42 -10.06
CA GLY A 173 1.17 -2.86 -10.30
C GLY A 173 2.21 -3.70 -9.53
N GLY A 174 2.76 -4.70 -10.21
CA GLY A 174 3.76 -5.63 -9.65
C GLY A 174 3.31 -7.09 -9.55
N VAL A 175 2.01 -7.39 -9.74
CA VAL A 175 1.46 -8.76 -9.68
C VAL A 175 2.23 -9.68 -10.63
N ARG A 176 2.32 -9.29 -11.92
CA ARG A 176 2.97 -10.08 -12.97
C ARG A 176 4.43 -10.38 -12.63
N GLU A 177 5.17 -9.39 -12.15
CA GLU A 177 6.57 -9.53 -11.77
C GLU A 177 6.74 -10.50 -10.60
N TYR A 178 5.85 -10.46 -9.61
CA TYR A 178 5.91 -11.39 -8.50
C TYR A 178 5.46 -12.81 -8.86
N GLU A 179 4.46 -12.97 -9.72
CA GLU A 179 4.02 -14.30 -10.19
C GLU A 179 5.15 -14.98 -10.97
N GLU A 180 5.77 -14.27 -11.91
CA GLU A 180 6.92 -14.81 -12.65
C GLU A 180 8.12 -15.08 -11.72
N ALA A 181 8.36 -14.23 -10.71
CA ALA A 181 9.41 -14.46 -9.72
C ALA A 181 9.15 -15.70 -8.85
N TRP A 182 7.87 -15.95 -8.51
CA TRP A 182 7.45 -17.15 -7.79
C TRP A 182 7.66 -18.39 -8.65
N ASP A 183 7.12 -18.42 -9.86
CA ASP A 183 7.17 -19.58 -10.75
C ASP A 183 8.63 -19.96 -11.10
N LEU A 184 9.45 -18.97 -11.47
CA LEU A 184 10.87 -19.21 -11.74
C LEU A 184 11.65 -19.54 -10.46
N GLY A 185 11.28 -18.97 -9.32
CA GLY A 185 11.87 -19.27 -8.03
C GLY A 185 11.69 -20.74 -7.63
N GLU A 186 10.47 -21.27 -7.79
CA GLU A 186 10.17 -22.69 -7.58
C GLU A 186 10.91 -23.57 -8.61
N LEU A 187 10.84 -23.22 -9.89
CA LEU A 187 11.49 -23.97 -10.98
C LEU A 187 13.02 -24.09 -10.82
N THR A 188 13.66 -23.02 -10.33
CA THR A 188 15.12 -22.96 -10.13
C THR A 188 15.57 -23.38 -8.73
N GLY A 189 14.65 -23.83 -7.87
CA GLY A 189 14.96 -24.24 -6.48
C GLY A 189 15.34 -23.09 -5.54
N GLN A 190 15.04 -21.85 -5.92
CA GLN A 190 15.29 -20.64 -5.13
C GLN A 190 14.13 -20.33 -4.17
N VAL A 191 13.87 -21.28 -3.26
CA VAL A 191 12.73 -21.30 -2.32
C VAL A 191 12.59 -20.00 -1.50
N GLN A 192 13.69 -19.33 -1.18
CA GLN A 192 13.66 -18.06 -0.44
C GLN A 192 13.09 -16.91 -1.27
N ILE A 193 13.43 -16.85 -2.57
CA ILE A 193 12.92 -15.82 -3.48
C ILE A 193 11.46 -16.11 -3.80
N ALA A 194 11.11 -17.38 -4.02
CA ALA A 194 9.72 -17.80 -4.14
C ALA A 194 8.93 -17.33 -2.91
N ARG A 195 9.31 -17.72 -1.69
CA ARG A 195 8.59 -17.28 -0.47
C ARG A 195 8.40 -15.76 -0.40
N ARG A 196 9.43 -14.99 -0.74
CA ARG A 196 9.36 -13.52 -0.77
C ARG A 196 8.35 -13.02 -1.79
N ALA A 197 8.34 -13.58 -3.00
CA ALA A 197 7.37 -13.21 -4.04
C ALA A 197 5.93 -13.55 -3.63
N ALA A 198 5.69 -14.74 -3.07
CA ALA A 198 4.38 -15.12 -2.53
C ALA A 198 3.94 -14.22 -1.38
N ALA A 199 4.83 -13.84 -0.47
CA ALA A 199 4.52 -12.90 0.61
C ALA A 199 4.14 -11.51 0.07
N ALA A 200 4.85 -11.01 -0.95
CA ALA A 200 4.54 -9.75 -1.59
C ALA A 200 3.20 -9.78 -2.36
N LEU A 201 2.90 -10.89 -3.05
CA LEU A 201 1.59 -11.11 -3.67
C LEU A 201 0.46 -11.14 -2.65
N ALA A 202 0.65 -11.87 -1.54
CA ALA A 202 -0.32 -11.90 -0.45
C ALA A 202 -0.65 -10.49 0.04
N TRP A 203 0.37 -9.66 0.24
CA TRP A 203 0.18 -8.26 0.62
C TRP A 203 -0.53 -7.46 -0.46
N LEU A 204 -0.08 -7.54 -1.71
CA LEU A 204 -0.65 -6.77 -2.82
C LEU A 204 -2.13 -7.11 -3.03
N HIS A 205 -2.51 -8.38 -2.97
CA HIS A 205 -3.90 -8.79 -3.05
C HIS A 205 -4.70 -8.32 -1.82
N ALA A 206 -4.14 -8.40 -0.61
CA ALA A 206 -4.82 -7.93 0.61
C ALA A 206 -5.06 -6.41 0.60
N ASP A 207 -4.05 -5.61 0.23
CA ASP A 207 -4.18 -4.14 0.09
C ASP A 207 -5.27 -3.77 -0.92
N HIS A 208 -5.34 -4.51 -2.04
CA HIS A 208 -6.38 -4.32 -3.05
C HIS A 208 -7.77 -4.87 -2.65
N GLY A 209 -7.91 -5.52 -1.51
CA GLY A 209 -9.20 -6.10 -1.09
C GLY A 209 -9.57 -7.40 -1.82
N ARG A 210 -8.60 -8.10 -2.41
CA ARG A 210 -8.75 -9.45 -2.98
C ARG A 210 -8.35 -10.49 -1.95
N LEU A 211 -9.16 -10.64 -0.91
CA LEU A 211 -8.86 -11.44 0.28
C LEU A 211 -8.78 -12.93 -0.03
N SER A 212 -9.56 -13.42 -1.00
CA SER A 212 -9.50 -14.81 -1.46
C SER A 212 -8.12 -15.15 -2.04
N GLU A 213 -7.64 -14.33 -2.98
CA GLU A 213 -6.30 -14.46 -3.56
C GLU A 213 -5.19 -14.27 -2.53
N ALA A 214 -5.34 -13.27 -1.65
CA ALA A 214 -4.37 -13.04 -0.58
C ALA A 214 -4.23 -14.27 0.33
N THR A 215 -5.34 -14.93 0.68
CA THR A 215 -5.34 -16.15 1.50
C THR A 215 -4.56 -17.28 0.83
N ILE A 216 -4.76 -17.48 -0.48
CA ILE A 216 -4.02 -18.48 -1.27
C ILE A 216 -2.51 -18.21 -1.22
N TRP A 217 -2.11 -16.95 -1.41
CA TRP A 217 -0.69 -16.58 -1.42
C TRP A 217 -0.04 -16.62 -0.03
N VAL A 218 -0.76 -16.27 1.04
CA VAL A 218 -0.30 -16.49 2.42
C VAL A 218 0.03 -17.97 2.64
N GLU A 219 -0.84 -18.86 2.20
CA GLU A 219 -0.66 -20.29 2.39
C GLU A 219 0.50 -20.84 1.53
N ARG A 220 0.62 -20.40 0.27
CA ARG A 220 1.77 -20.72 -0.59
C ARG A 220 3.09 -20.29 0.06
N ALA A 221 3.17 -19.05 0.56
CA ALA A 221 4.36 -18.54 1.24
C ALA A 221 4.75 -19.40 2.46
N ARG A 222 3.76 -19.83 3.27
CA ARG A 222 3.99 -20.68 4.45
C ARG A 222 4.49 -22.09 4.06
N ARG A 223 3.97 -22.67 2.97
CA ARG A 223 4.32 -24.02 2.50
C ARG A 223 5.71 -24.16 1.88
N THR A 224 6.36 -23.07 1.48
CA THR A 224 7.73 -23.09 0.93
C THR A 224 8.76 -23.79 1.83
N GLY A 225 8.54 -23.87 3.15
CA GLY A 225 9.47 -24.53 4.08
C GLY A 225 10.78 -23.75 4.31
N SER A 226 10.89 -22.50 3.83
CA SER A 226 12.04 -21.63 4.12
C SER A 226 12.19 -21.37 5.62
N ARG A 227 13.43 -21.41 6.11
CA ARG A 227 13.78 -21.11 7.51
C ARG A 227 14.02 -19.61 7.78
N SER A 228 14.23 -18.81 6.73
CA SER A 228 14.54 -17.39 6.86
C SER A 228 13.25 -16.57 6.88
N THR A 229 13.03 -15.83 7.96
CA THR A 229 11.87 -14.94 8.17
C THR A 229 12.21 -13.46 7.89
N ARG A 230 13.45 -13.16 7.47
CA ARG A 230 13.96 -11.78 7.29
C ARG A 230 13.10 -10.91 6.36
N HIS A 231 12.36 -11.53 5.44
CA HIS A 231 11.52 -10.86 4.45
C HIS A 231 10.02 -11.15 4.63
N ASP A 232 9.61 -11.68 5.79
CA ASP A 232 8.22 -12.07 6.06
C ASP A 232 7.34 -10.90 6.53
N ALA A 233 7.85 -9.66 6.57
CA ALA A 233 7.05 -8.48 6.87
C ALA A 233 5.76 -8.38 6.02
N PRO A 234 5.78 -8.45 4.67
CA PRO A 234 4.56 -8.48 3.87
C PRO A 234 3.64 -9.67 4.16
N LEU A 235 4.19 -10.83 4.55
CA LEU A 235 3.39 -12.00 4.93
C LEU A 235 2.58 -11.72 6.21
N HIS A 236 3.23 -11.16 7.24
CA HIS A 236 2.56 -10.80 8.49
C HIS A 236 1.58 -9.63 8.32
N LEU A 237 1.93 -8.63 7.48
CA LEU A 237 1.03 -7.53 7.14
C LEU A 237 -0.22 -8.02 6.41
N ALA A 238 -0.06 -8.89 5.41
CA ALA A 238 -1.19 -9.48 4.70
C ALA A 238 -2.10 -10.26 5.65
N ALA A 239 -1.51 -11.12 6.49
CA ALA A 239 -2.27 -11.92 7.45
C ALA A 239 -2.99 -11.07 8.52
N ALA A 240 -2.34 -10.01 9.00
CA ALA A 240 -2.96 -9.06 9.92
C ALA A 240 -4.12 -8.31 9.25
N LEU A 241 -3.95 -7.81 8.03
CA LEU A 241 -5.01 -7.10 7.30
C LEU A 241 -6.19 -8.01 6.99
N LEU A 242 -5.94 -9.26 6.54
CA LEU A 242 -6.97 -10.28 6.31
C LEU A 242 -7.79 -10.55 7.58
N SER A 243 -7.12 -10.76 8.71
CA SER A 243 -7.77 -11.05 10.01
C SER A 243 -8.60 -9.86 10.48
N ASN A 244 -8.04 -8.66 10.32
CA ASN A 244 -8.67 -7.41 10.67
C ASN A 244 -9.92 -7.12 9.84
N ASP A 245 -9.88 -7.40 8.53
CA ASP A 245 -11.05 -7.26 7.66
C ASP A 245 -12.16 -8.25 8.01
N ARG A 246 -11.79 -9.45 8.47
CA ARG A 246 -12.71 -10.49 8.95
C ARG A 246 -13.19 -10.29 10.38
N LEU A 247 -12.79 -9.19 11.04
CA LEU A 247 -13.15 -8.86 12.42
C LEU A 247 -12.62 -9.87 13.46
N ASP A 248 -11.41 -10.41 13.24
CA ASP A 248 -10.68 -11.28 14.18
C ASP A 248 -9.53 -10.49 14.84
N PRO A 249 -9.78 -9.79 15.97
CA PRO A 249 -8.77 -8.99 16.66
C PRO A 249 -7.64 -9.85 17.21
N ASP A 250 -7.94 -11.03 17.75
CA ASP A 250 -6.94 -11.93 18.34
C ASP A 250 -5.93 -12.43 17.29
N ALA A 251 -6.40 -12.80 16.10
CA ALA A 251 -5.50 -13.15 14.99
C ALA A 251 -4.74 -11.94 14.46
N THR A 252 -5.38 -10.77 14.40
CA THR A 252 -4.74 -9.51 13.99
C THR A 252 -3.56 -9.19 14.91
N ASP A 253 -3.76 -9.22 16.22
CA ASP A 253 -2.74 -8.91 17.22
C ASP A 253 -1.59 -9.91 17.19
N ARG A 254 -1.89 -11.21 17.07
CA ARG A 254 -0.85 -12.25 16.90
C ARG A 254 0.03 -11.98 15.69
N HIS A 255 -0.55 -11.54 14.56
CA HIS A 255 0.22 -11.21 13.37
C HIS A 255 1.01 -9.91 13.50
N LEU A 256 0.47 -8.90 14.19
CA LEU A 256 1.19 -7.65 14.48
C LEU A 256 2.34 -7.82 15.48
N LEU A 257 2.22 -8.77 16.43
CA LEU A 257 3.30 -9.19 17.32
C LEU A 257 4.39 -9.91 16.53
N ALA A 258 4.03 -10.87 15.67
CA ALA A 258 5.00 -11.54 14.81
C ALA A 258 5.72 -10.58 13.85
N LEU A 259 5.02 -9.55 13.35
CA LEU A 259 5.61 -8.49 12.54
C LEU A 259 6.68 -7.69 13.31
N ALA A 260 6.54 -7.50 14.62
CA ALA A 260 7.51 -6.74 15.43
C ALA A 260 8.88 -7.44 15.52
N GLU A 261 8.93 -8.76 15.31
CA GLU A 261 10.13 -9.58 15.32
C GLU A 261 10.89 -9.57 13.98
N VAL A 262 10.31 -8.97 12.93
CA VAL A 262 10.91 -8.91 11.59
C VAL A 262 11.08 -7.45 11.12
N PRO A 263 12.12 -7.15 10.33
CA PRO A 263 12.34 -5.79 9.87
C PRO A 263 11.35 -5.41 8.75
N SER A 264 10.47 -4.45 9.01
CA SER A 264 9.48 -3.96 8.02
C SER A 264 10.10 -3.28 6.79
N ARG A 265 11.27 -2.62 6.96
CA ARG A 265 12.03 -1.97 5.86
C ARG A 265 11.14 -1.08 4.99
N ASP A 266 10.99 -1.42 3.71
CA ASP A 266 10.20 -0.69 2.74
C ASP A 266 8.68 -0.70 3.06
N TYR A 267 8.21 -1.58 3.95
CA TYR A 267 6.80 -1.69 4.35
C TYR A 267 6.43 -0.88 5.61
N TRP A 268 7.30 0.03 6.07
CA TRP A 268 7.04 0.84 7.27
C TRP A 268 5.70 1.59 7.22
N ALA A 269 5.34 2.16 6.07
CA ALA A 269 4.11 2.93 5.92
C ALA A 269 2.87 2.01 5.97
N ALA A 270 2.96 0.87 5.29
CA ALA A 270 1.95 -0.19 5.34
C ALA A 270 1.74 -0.70 6.77
N GLU A 271 2.81 -0.93 7.53
CA GLU A 271 2.72 -1.32 8.95
C GLU A 271 1.98 -0.27 9.77
N VAL A 272 2.35 1.01 9.63
CA VAL A 272 1.68 2.09 10.36
C VAL A 272 0.19 2.14 10.02
N TRP A 273 -0.17 1.94 8.75
CA TRP A 273 -1.57 1.87 8.33
C TRP A 273 -2.32 0.67 8.92
N VAL A 274 -1.78 -0.55 8.84
CA VAL A 274 -2.43 -1.75 9.41
C VAL A 274 -2.58 -1.61 10.92
N ARG A 275 -1.59 -1.05 11.63
CA ARG A 275 -1.71 -0.76 13.06
C ARG A 275 -2.76 0.30 13.36
N ALA A 276 -2.88 1.35 12.53
CA ALA A 276 -3.94 2.34 12.67
C ALA A 276 -5.32 1.71 12.49
N LEU A 277 -5.46 0.77 11.55
CA LEU A 277 -6.68 -0.01 11.39
C LEU A 277 -6.94 -0.84 12.64
N ALA A 278 -6.00 -1.65 13.10
CA ALA A 278 -6.16 -2.50 14.28
C ALA A 278 -6.45 -1.73 15.57
N ALA A 279 -6.14 -0.43 15.65
CA ALA A 279 -6.45 0.39 16.81
C ALA A 279 -7.96 0.61 17.00
N HIS A 280 -8.43 0.35 18.22
CA HIS A 280 -9.79 0.53 18.69
C HIS A 280 -9.89 1.51 19.88
N GLU A 281 -8.78 1.76 20.59
CA GLU A 281 -8.74 2.65 21.75
C GLU A 281 -7.89 3.91 21.55
N PRO A 282 -8.18 5.03 22.25
CA PRO A 282 -7.37 6.26 22.18
C PRO A 282 -5.89 6.06 22.55
N ARG A 283 -5.59 5.13 23.47
CA ARG A 283 -4.21 4.79 23.85
C ARG A 283 -3.44 4.18 22.69
N GLU A 284 -4.06 3.24 21.98
CA GLU A 284 -3.47 2.59 20.80
C GLU A 284 -3.28 3.61 19.67
N ALA A 285 -4.27 4.47 19.44
CA ALA A 285 -4.17 5.56 18.47
C ALA A 285 -2.98 6.48 18.76
N THR A 286 -2.71 6.76 20.04
CA THR A 286 -1.55 7.57 20.47
C THR A 286 -0.21 6.86 20.20
N GLN A 287 -0.14 5.54 20.39
CA GLN A 287 1.05 4.76 20.04
C GLN A 287 1.29 4.77 18.52
N VAL A 288 0.24 4.59 17.73
CA VAL A 288 0.32 4.67 16.27
C VAL A 288 0.73 6.06 15.82
N HIS A 289 0.20 7.12 16.44
CA HIS A 289 0.59 8.51 16.17
C HIS A 289 2.08 8.74 16.40
N GLY A 290 2.61 8.29 17.55
CA GLY A 290 4.04 8.41 17.87
C GLY A 290 4.92 7.67 16.87
N ARG A 291 4.52 6.45 16.46
CA ARG A 291 5.23 5.68 15.43
C ARG A 291 5.20 6.38 14.07
N LEU A 292 4.03 6.84 13.65
CA LEU A 292 3.86 7.57 12.39
C LEU A 292 4.77 8.80 12.34
N HIS A 293 4.81 9.57 13.44
CA HIS A 293 5.67 10.74 13.55
C HIS A 293 7.17 10.38 13.47
N ALA A 294 7.59 9.34 14.19
CA ALA A 294 8.98 8.86 14.17
C ALA A 294 9.40 8.38 12.77
N GLU A 295 8.55 7.62 12.07
CA GLU A 295 8.86 7.16 10.72
C GLU A 295 8.94 8.32 9.72
N LYS A 296 8.02 9.30 9.79
CA LYS A 296 8.09 10.49 8.93
C LYS A 296 9.40 11.28 9.10
N GLN A 297 10.02 11.24 10.27
CA GLN A 297 11.33 11.86 10.52
C GLN A 297 12.52 11.00 10.03
N ARG A 298 12.34 9.68 9.95
CA ARG A 298 13.39 8.74 9.53
C ARG A 298 13.55 8.67 8.01
N HIS A 299 12.53 9.05 7.25
CA HIS A 299 12.47 8.93 5.79
C HIS A 299 12.45 10.29 5.08
N PRO A 300 13.02 10.40 3.86
CA PRO A 300 12.91 11.61 3.05
C PRO A 300 11.46 11.97 2.75
N LEU A 301 11.17 13.28 2.68
CA LEU A 301 9.81 13.78 2.43
C LEU A 301 9.22 13.24 1.11
N SER A 302 10.03 13.13 0.06
CA SER A 302 9.63 12.55 -1.23
C SER A 302 9.11 11.12 -1.07
N SER A 303 9.78 10.29 -0.27
CA SER A 303 9.36 8.90 -0.01
C SER A 303 8.10 8.79 0.84
N VAL A 304 7.79 9.81 1.65
CA VAL A 304 6.57 9.87 2.48
C VAL A 304 5.36 10.34 1.65
N GLN A 305 5.60 11.21 0.66
CA GLN A 305 4.55 11.90 -0.11
C GLN A 305 4.33 11.33 -1.51
N ASP A 306 4.91 10.17 -1.84
CA ASP A 306 4.78 9.55 -3.17
C ASP A 306 4.27 8.11 -3.09
N GLY A 307 3.68 7.64 -4.18
CA GLY A 307 3.20 6.27 -4.39
C GLY A 307 2.29 5.73 -3.27
N ALA A 308 2.46 4.44 -2.95
CA ALA A 308 1.67 3.74 -1.93
C ALA A 308 1.91 4.29 -0.52
N ASN A 309 3.12 4.79 -0.22
CA ASN A 309 3.43 5.37 1.11
C ASN A 309 2.54 6.57 1.42
N ARG A 310 2.30 7.44 0.42
CA ARG A 310 1.38 8.58 0.55
C ARG A 310 -0.01 8.11 0.97
N ARG A 311 -0.52 7.04 0.35
CA ARG A 311 -1.83 6.46 0.70
C ARG A 311 -1.86 5.95 2.13
N TYR A 312 -0.89 5.11 2.51
CA TYR A 312 -0.84 4.50 3.84
C TYR A 312 -0.70 5.55 4.95
N VAL A 313 0.19 6.53 4.77
CA VAL A 313 0.38 7.64 5.71
C VAL A 313 -0.90 8.48 5.84
N GLY A 314 -1.55 8.81 4.71
CA GLY A 314 -2.81 9.55 4.70
C GLY A 314 -3.93 8.80 5.43
N ALA A 315 -4.12 7.52 5.12
CA ALA A 315 -5.12 6.66 5.75
C ALA A 315 -4.88 6.53 7.26
N ALA A 316 -3.63 6.26 7.66
CA ALA A 316 -3.25 6.15 9.07
C ALA A 316 -3.50 7.45 9.83
N THR A 317 -3.13 8.59 9.25
CA THR A 317 -3.33 9.93 9.85
C THR A 317 -4.80 10.19 10.13
N VAL A 318 -5.68 9.92 9.15
CA VAL A 318 -7.12 10.12 9.31
C VAL A 318 -7.68 9.17 10.36
N ARG A 319 -7.30 7.89 10.35
CA ARG A 319 -7.79 6.90 11.32
C ARG A 319 -7.39 7.25 12.76
N VAL A 320 -6.15 7.67 12.98
CA VAL A 320 -5.66 8.12 14.28
C VAL A 320 -6.45 9.34 14.77
N ALA A 321 -6.66 10.35 13.92
CA ALA A 321 -7.40 11.54 14.30
C ALA A 321 -8.84 11.22 14.73
N LEU A 322 -9.51 10.29 14.03
CA LEU A 322 -10.86 9.83 14.37
C LEU A 322 -10.91 9.16 15.75
N LEU A 323 -9.96 8.28 16.06
CA LEU A 323 -9.89 7.60 17.36
C LEU A 323 -9.57 8.55 18.51
N GLN A 324 -8.84 9.64 18.24
CA GLN A 324 -8.52 10.68 19.22
C GLN A 324 -9.62 11.74 19.34
N ASN A 325 -10.76 11.57 18.66
CA ASN A 325 -11.83 12.57 18.55
C ASN A 325 -11.31 13.97 18.19
N SER A 326 -10.22 14.01 17.43
CA SER A 326 -9.61 15.23 16.94
C SER A 326 -10.18 15.53 15.57
N ALA A 327 -10.27 16.82 15.21
CA ALA A 327 -10.61 17.19 13.84
C ALA A 327 -9.59 16.51 12.92
N ALA A 328 -10.05 15.52 12.14
CA ALA A 328 -9.22 14.95 11.10
C ALA A 328 -8.76 16.12 10.23
N PRO A 329 -7.46 16.21 9.90
CA PRO A 329 -6.98 17.29 9.05
C PRO A 329 -7.86 17.28 7.80
N ALA A 330 -8.47 18.42 7.50
CA ALA A 330 -9.20 18.57 6.25
C ALA A 330 -8.24 18.07 5.16
N PRO A 331 -8.65 17.15 4.28
CA PRO A 331 -7.83 16.83 3.13
C PRO A 331 -7.54 18.18 2.48
N LEU A 332 -6.26 18.62 2.51
CA LEU A 332 -5.78 19.86 1.92
C LEU A 332 -6.38 19.93 0.53
N GLU A 333 -7.47 20.69 0.29
CA GLU A 333 -8.36 20.50 -0.88
C GLU A 333 -7.56 20.04 -2.10
N PRO A 334 -7.41 18.72 -2.30
CA PRO A 334 -6.37 18.28 -3.20
C PRO A 334 -7.08 18.07 -4.51
N THR A 335 -6.42 18.44 -5.59
CA THR A 335 -6.74 17.87 -6.89
C THR A 335 -6.85 16.36 -6.69
N ILE A 336 -8.05 15.79 -6.85
CA ILE A 336 -8.26 14.34 -6.71
C ILE A 336 -7.46 13.70 -7.83
N GLN A 337 -6.31 13.13 -7.49
CA GLN A 337 -5.37 12.57 -8.45
C GLN A 337 -5.50 11.05 -8.54
N THR A 338 -5.97 10.40 -7.49
CA THR A 338 -6.08 8.95 -7.41
C THR A 338 -7.45 8.51 -6.86
N PRO A 339 -7.87 7.26 -7.13
CA PRO A 339 -9.09 6.71 -6.53
C PRO A 339 -9.07 6.76 -4.99
N PHE A 340 -7.90 6.57 -4.37
CA PHE A 340 -7.73 6.69 -2.92
C PHE A 340 -8.04 8.12 -2.43
N ASP A 341 -7.58 9.16 -3.12
CA ASP A 341 -7.88 10.55 -2.77
C ASP A 341 -9.40 10.82 -2.82
N GLY A 342 -10.09 10.23 -3.79
CA GLY A 342 -11.54 10.29 -3.92
C GLY A 342 -12.27 9.68 -2.72
N VAL A 343 -11.85 8.48 -2.27
CA VAL A 343 -12.42 7.83 -1.08
C VAL A 343 -12.18 8.65 0.18
N MET A 344 -10.96 9.16 0.37
CA MET A 344 -10.62 9.97 1.55
C MET A 344 -11.42 11.28 1.59
N ALA A 345 -11.57 11.95 0.44
CA ALA A 345 -12.39 13.16 0.31
C ALA A 345 -13.88 12.86 0.54
N ALA A 346 -14.39 11.74 0.01
CA ALA A 346 -15.76 11.29 0.24
C ALA A 346 -16.03 11.02 1.73
N ALA A 347 -15.11 10.34 2.41
CA ALA A 347 -15.22 10.03 3.83
C ALA A 347 -15.21 11.30 4.69
N ALA A 348 -14.33 12.26 4.38
CA ALA A 348 -14.28 13.54 5.08
C ALA A 348 -15.58 14.35 4.87
N ALA A 349 -16.07 14.42 3.64
CA ALA A 349 -17.33 15.12 3.33
C ALA A 349 -18.54 14.45 4.02
N TYR A 350 -18.62 13.12 3.98
CA TYR A 350 -19.67 12.36 4.65
C TYR A 350 -19.72 12.63 6.16
N ARG A 351 -18.57 12.57 6.85
CA ARG A 351 -18.48 12.86 8.30
C ARG A 351 -18.81 14.31 8.64
N ALA A 352 -18.52 15.24 7.73
CA ALA A 352 -18.93 16.64 7.88
C ALA A 352 -20.44 16.87 7.59
N GLY A 353 -21.20 15.82 7.24
CA GLY A 353 -22.60 15.92 6.84
C GLY A 353 -22.81 16.58 5.47
N ARG A 354 -21.75 16.70 4.66
CA ARG A 354 -21.77 17.23 3.29
C ARG A 354 -21.97 16.10 2.29
N TYR A 355 -23.21 15.65 2.15
CA TYR A 355 -23.56 14.45 1.39
C TYR A 355 -23.44 14.61 -0.13
N ARG A 356 -23.78 15.76 -0.72
CA ARG A 356 -23.58 15.98 -2.17
C ARG A 356 -22.10 15.90 -2.56
N PRO A 357 -21.17 16.62 -1.89
CA PRO A 357 -19.74 16.44 -2.13
C PRO A 357 -19.26 15.00 -1.89
N ALA A 358 -19.75 14.32 -0.85
CA ALA A 358 -19.38 12.93 -0.59
C ALA A 358 -19.70 12.00 -1.78
N ILE A 359 -20.90 12.14 -2.37
CA ILE A 359 -21.30 11.40 -3.57
C ILE A 359 -20.40 11.76 -4.76
N GLY A 360 -20.14 13.06 -4.97
CA GLY A 360 -19.30 13.54 -6.06
C GLY A 360 -17.87 13.00 -6.02
N HIS A 361 -17.27 12.91 -4.84
CA HIS A 361 -15.93 12.36 -4.65
C HIS A 361 -15.86 10.83 -4.75
N ALA A 362 -16.91 10.13 -4.30
CA ALA A 362 -16.98 8.68 -4.36
C ALA A 362 -17.24 8.17 -5.79
N MET A 363 -18.06 8.87 -6.57
CA MET A 363 -18.56 8.39 -7.86
C MET A 363 -17.48 7.89 -8.84
N PRO A 364 -16.35 8.62 -9.08
CA PRO A 364 -15.30 8.17 -9.99
C PRO A 364 -14.64 6.83 -9.59
N VAL A 365 -14.74 6.44 -8.32
CA VAL A 365 -14.11 5.23 -7.77
C VAL A 365 -15.02 4.01 -7.89
N THR A 366 -16.30 4.19 -8.17
CA THR A 366 -17.31 3.10 -8.13
C THR A 366 -17.34 2.22 -9.38
N GLY A 367 -16.57 2.58 -10.42
CA GLY A 367 -16.47 1.87 -11.68
C GLY A 367 -16.04 0.40 -11.56
N GLU A 368 -16.41 -0.41 -12.54
CA GLU A 368 -16.03 -1.83 -12.62
C GLU A 368 -14.54 -2.00 -12.93
N GLY A 369 -13.94 -3.09 -12.43
CA GLY A 369 -12.52 -3.44 -12.67
C GLY A 369 -11.50 -2.74 -11.75
N GLY A 370 -11.94 -1.87 -10.83
CA GLY A 370 -11.08 -1.21 -9.84
C GLY A 370 -10.72 -2.07 -8.62
N ASN A 371 -9.93 -1.50 -7.71
CA ASN A 371 -9.57 -2.07 -6.40
C ASN A 371 -10.84 -2.34 -5.55
N PRO A 372 -11.18 -3.62 -5.24
CA PRO A 372 -12.35 -3.97 -4.42
C PRO A 372 -12.47 -3.23 -3.08
N ARG A 373 -11.35 -3.00 -2.38
CA ARG A 373 -11.34 -2.25 -1.11
C ARG A 373 -11.81 -0.81 -1.30
N LEU A 374 -11.20 -0.09 -2.25
CA LEU A 374 -11.57 1.31 -2.52
C LEU A 374 -12.99 1.42 -3.07
N ARG A 375 -13.38 0.48 -3.94
CA ARG A 375 -14.71 0.46 -4.56
C ARG A 375 -15.81 0.22 -3.54
N SER A 376 -15.65 -0.78 -2.67
CA SER A 376 -16.62 -1.07 -1.61
C SER A 376 -16.74 0.10 -0.62
N GLU A 377 -15.63 0.70 -0.19
CA GLU A 377 -15.67 1.90 0.67
C GLU A 377 -16.37 3.09 0.00
N ALA A 378 -16.06 3.38 -1.27
CA ALA A 378 -16.71 4.44 -2.03
C ALA A 378 -18.23 4.21 -2.15
N LEU A 379 -18.65 2.98 -2.46
CA LEU A 379 -20.06 2.61 -2.57
C LEU A 379 -20.78 2.70 -1.22
N MET A 380 -20.15 2.29 -0.11
CA MET A 380 -20.69 2.42 1.24
C MET A 380 -20.92 3.89 1.60
N LEU A 381 -19.91 4.75 1.41
CA LEU A 381 -20.01 6.19 1.66
C LEU A 381 -21.09 6.84 0.77
N MET A 382 -21.17 6.45 -0.50
CA MET A 382 -22.17 6.95 -1.43
C MET A 382 -23.58 6.50 -1.04
N ALA A 383 -23.76 5.26 -0.59
CA ALA A 383 -25.03 4.75 -0.10
C ALA A 383 -25.51 5.52 1.14
N ALA A 384 -24.61 5.69 2.12
CA ALA A 384 -24.91 6.43 3.35
C ALA A 384 -25.21 7.92 3.09
N ALA A 385 -24.47 8.56 2.19
CA ALA A 385 -24.73 9.94 1.79
C ALA A 385 -26.09 10.08 1.07
N ARG A 386 -26.43 9.15 0.16
CA ARG A 386 -27.73 9.13 -0.52
C ARG A 386 -28.89 8.89 0.44
N LEU A 387 -28.71 8.01 1.42
CA LEU A 387 -29.67 7.79 2.49
C LEU A 387 -29.90 9.09 3.29
N GLY A 388 -28.81 9.77 3.65
CA GLY A 388 -28.86 11.07 4.34
C GLY A 388 -29.59 12.16 3.55
N LEU A 389 -29.54 12.13 2.22
CA LEU A 389 -30.31 12.99 1.31
C LEU A 389 -31.71 12.45 0.97
N ARG A 390 -32.19 11.44 1.71
CA ARG A 390 -33.49 10.79 1.51
C ARG A 390 -33.68 10.11 0.13
N ARG A 391 -32.61 9.78 -0.59
CA ARG A 391 -32.65 9.12 -1.92
C ARG A 391 -32.63 7.59 -1.81
N MET A 392 -33.74 7.01 -1.32
CA MET A 392 -33.82 5.60 -0.91
C MET A 392 -33.39 4.60 -1.99
N SER A 393 -33.98 4.66 -3.19
CA SER A 393 -33.70 3.68 -4.25
C SER A 393 -32.23 3.68 -4.68
N SER A 394 -31.65 4.86 -4.88
CA SER A 394 -30.23 5.00 -5.25
C SER A 394 -29.27 4.65 -4.12
N ALA A 395 -29.70 4.79 -2.85
CA ALA A 395 -28.95 4.34 -1.69
C ALA A 395 -28.94 2.81 -1.60
N ALA A 396 -30.10 2.17 -1.79
CA ALA A 396 -30.26 0.71 -1.78
C ALA A 396 -29.41 0.03 -2.86
N VAL A 397 -29.38 0.57 -4.09
CA VAL A 397 -28.55 0.04 -5.17
C VAL A 397 -27.06 0.12 -4.82
N ALA A 398 -26.58 1.28 -4.39
CA ALA A 398 -25.18 1.46 -4.01
C ALA A 398 -24.77 0.53 -2.85
N PHE A 399 -25.63 0.41 -1.84
CA PHE A 399 -25.40 -0.49 -0.71
C PHE A 399 -25.38 -1.96 -1.16
N SER A 400 -26.31 -2.40 -2.00
CA SER A 400 -26.36 -3.79 -2.47
C SER A 400 -25.11 -4.16 -3.26
N THR A 401 -24.60 -3.25 -4.09
CA THR A 401 -23.32 -3.45 -4.80
C THR A 401 -22.14 -3.50 -3.84
N ALA A 402 -22.07 -2.58 -2.86
CA ALA A 402 -21.02 -2.59 -1.84
C ALA A 402 -21.04 -3.91 -1.05
N HIS A 403 -22.21 -4.29 -0.56
CA HIS A 403 -22.47 -5.51 0.19
C HIS A 403 -22.02 -6.74 -0.58
N SER A 404 -22.37 -6.86 -1.86
CA SER A 404 -21.95 -7.99 -2.70
C SER A 404 -20.42 -8.13 -2.80
N ILE A 405 -19.69 -7.01 -2.92
CA ILE A 405 -18.22 -7.02 -2.94
C ILE A 405 -17.65 -7.40 -1.57
N ILE A 406 -18.22 -6.83 -0.50
CA ILE A 406 -17.79 -7.07 0.88
C ILE A 406 -17.97 -8.55 1.25
N GLU A 407 -19.13 -9.14 0.95
CA GLU A 407 -19.41 -10.54 1.25
C GLU A 407 -18.59 -11.49 0.40
N ALA A 408 -18.38 -11.19 -0.88
CA ALA A 408 -17.59 -12.04 -1.78
C ALA A 408 -16.12 -12.16 -1.33
N GLU A 409 -15.55 -11.09 -0.77
CA GLU A 409 -14.16 -11.08 -0.31
C GLU A 409 -14.03 -11.29 1.21
N GLY A 410 -15.10 -11.13 1.99
CA GLY A 410 -15.06 -11.16 3.45
C GLY A 410 -14.45 -9.89 4.08
N MET A 411 -14.66 -8.72 3.46
CA MET A 411 -14.16 -7.42 3.91
C MET A 411 -15.07 -6.75 4.94
N TYR A 412 -15.51 -7.47 5.97
CA TYR A 412 -16.55 -7.02 6.91
C TYR A 412 -16.23 -5.71 7.63
N ARG A 413 -14.95 -5.41 7.84
CA ARG A 413 -14.53 -4.11 8.38
C ARG A 413 -14.97 -2.90 7.54
N ALA A 414 -15.19 -3.06 6.23
CA ALA A 414 -15.65 -1.99 5.36
C ALA A 414 -17.01 -1.40 5.80
N TYR A 415 -17.83 -2.18 6.54
CA TYR A 415 -19.07 -1.66 7.12
C TYR A 415 -18.85 -0.54 8.14
N ALA A 416 -17.68 -0.48 8.80
CA ALA A 416 -17.32 0.59 9.74
C ALA A 416 -16.92 1.92 9.05
N SER A 417 -16.98 1.99 7.72
CA SER A 417 -16.73 3.23 6.97
C SER A 417 -17.87 4.25 7.10
N ILE A 418 -19.07 3.81 7.52
CA ILE A 418 -20.27 4.64 7.66
C ILE A 418 -20.82 4.58 9.09
N ASP A 419 -21.70 5.53 9.41
CA ASP A 419 -22.36 5.59 10.71
C ASP A 419 -23.21 4.32 10.98
N PRO A 420 -23.16 3.74 12.19
CA PRO A 420 -23.96 2.56 12.55
C PRO A 420 -25.47 2.74 12.35
N GLU A 421 -26.02 3.95 12.48
CA GLU A 421 -27.43 4.24 12.18
C GLU A 421 -27.72 4.14 10.69
N HIS A 422 -26.83 4.68 9.85
CA HIS A 422 -26.96 4.54 8.39
C HIS A 422 -26.82 3.08 7.97
N LEU A 423 -25.91 2.32 8.58
CA LEU A 423 -25.79 0.89 8.31
C LEU A 423 -27.07 0.14 8.65
N ARG A 424 -27.64 0.36 9.85
CA ARG A 424 -28.93 -0.24 10.28
C ARG A 424 -30.09 0.13 9.35
N ALA A 425 -30.14 1.37 8.88
CA ALA A 425 -31.17 1.82 7.96
C ALA A 425 -31.02 1.20 6.55
N LEU A 426 -29.79 1.06 6.06
CA LEU A 426 -29.53 0.44 4.74
C LEU A 426 -29.81 -1.07 4.74
N THR A 427 -29.46 -1.78 5.81
CA THR A 427 -29.81 -3.21 5.96
C THR A 427 -31.33 -3.38 6.06
N GLY A 428 -32.03 -2.53 6.84
CA GLY A 428 -33.48 -2.52 6.91
C GLY A 428 -34.17 -2.20 5.56
N LEU A 429 -33.60 -1.28 4.78
CA LEU A 429 -34.12 -0.90 3.46
C LEU A 429 -33.97 -2.00 2.41
N THR A 430 -32.90 -2.79 2.48
CA THR A 430 -32.55 -3.79 1.46
C THR A 430 -32.88 -5.23 1.84
N GLY A 431 -33.08 -5.50 3.13
CA GLY A 431 -33.26 -6.86 3.67
C GLY A 431 -31.96 -7.67 3.72
N LEU A 432 -30.82 -7.07 3.38
CA LEU A 432 -29.51 -7.75 3.39
C LEU A 432 -28.97 -7.83 4.83
N SER A 433 -28.48 -9.00 5.21
CA SER A 433 -27.84 -9.24 6.51
C SER A 433 -26.35 -8.95 6.42
N SER A 434 -25.77 -8.31 7.43
CA SER A 434 -24.32 -8.13 7.54
C SER A 434 -23.78 -9.08 8.60
N ALA A 435 -22.68 -9.78 8.29
CA ALA A 435 -21.95 -10.59 9.26
C ALA A 435 -21.37 -9.76 10.42
N ALA A 436 -21.23 -8.44 10.22
CA ALA A 436 -20.77 -7.53 11.24
C ALA A 436 -21.96 -6.96 12.03
N SER A 437 -21.99 -7.19 13.35
CA SER A 437 -22.95 -6.48 14.21
C SER A 437 -22.63 -4.98 14.22
N PRO A 438 -23.60 -4.08 13.97
CA PRO A 438 -23.39 -2.63 14.06
C PRO A 438 -22.81 -2.20 15.42
N ASP A 439 -23.17 -2.90 16.50
CA ASP A 439 -22.69 -2.63 17.85
C ASP A 439 -21.25 -3.10 18.07
N ALA A 440 -20.82 -4.16 17.37
CA ALA A 440 -19.43 -4.62 17.41
C ALA A 440 -18.49 -3.69 16.61
N LEU A 441 -19.01 -3.01 15.60
CA LEU A 441 -18.28 -1.99 14.82
C LEU A 441 -18.25 -0.62 15.55
N GLY A 442 -19.16 -0.41 16.50
CA GLY A 442 -19.41 0.85 17.18
C GLY A 442 -18.52 1.09 18.40
N ARG A 443 -17.28 1.54 18.18
CA ARG A 443 -16.51 2.23 19.25
C ARG A 443 -15.83 3.54 18.87
N SER A 444 -16.12 4.11 17.69
CA SER A 444 -15.79 5.52 17.41
C SER A 444 -16.46 5.99 16.13
N THR A 445 -17.47 6.85 16.27
CA THR A 445 -17.71 8.08 15.48
C THR A 445 -19.10 8.62 15.81
N SER A 446 -19.27 9.18 17.01
CA SER A 446 -20.42 10.03 17.30
C SER A 446 -20.20 11.39 16.62
N GLY A 447 -20.52 11.47 15.33
CA GLY A 447 -20.61 12.72 14.55
C GLY A 447 -22.04 13.26 14.49
N GLY A 448 -22.94 12.77 15.34
CA GLY A 448 -24.32 13.24 15.42
C GLY A 448 -24.44 14.42 16.39
N GLN A 449 -24.30 15.66 15.89
CA GLN A 449 -24.91 16.83 16.54
C GLN A 449 -24.90 18.06 15.60
N ARG A 450 -25.67 18.06 14.51
CA ARG A 450 -26.04 19.30 13.78
C ARG A 450 -27.49 19.28 13.24
N SER A 451 -28.37 18.45 13.80
CA SER A 451 -29.74 18.26 13.31
C SER A 451 -30.78 19.24 13.87
N ASN A 452 -30.40 20.33 14.57
CA ASN A 452 -31.38 21.17 15.27
C ASN A 452 -31.46 22.67 14.88
N ASP A 453 -30.77 23.13 13.83
CA ASP A 453 -30.81 24.57 13.44
C ASP A 453 -31.89 24.94 12.41
N ILE A 454 -32.48 23.97 11.70
CA ILE A 454 -33.52 24.23 10.68
C ILE A 454 -34.83 24.70 11.32
N GLY A 455 -35.12 24.27 12.56
CA GLY A 455 -36.30 24.72 13.32
C GLY A 455 -36.29 26.22 13.66
N ARG A 456 -35.13 26.88 13.56
CA ARG A 456 -34.96 28.33 13.83
C ARG A 456 -35.16 29.21 12.60
N LEU A 457 -35.38 28.61 11.43
CA LEU A 457 -35.58 29.34 10.19
C LEU A 457 -37.01 29.87 10.08
N THR A 458 -37.12 31.14 9.67
CA THR A 458 -38.41 31.73 9.29
C THR A 458 -39.00 31.01 8.07
N ARG A 459 -40.30 31.15 7.83
CA ARG A 459 -40.97 30.56 6.65
C ARG A 459 -40.29 30.96 5.33
N ARG A 460 -39.93 32.24 5.19
CA ARG A 460 -39.26 32.80 4.00
C ARG A 460 -37.85 32.21 3.83
N GLU A 461 -37.11 32.00 4.92
CA GLU A 461 -35.79 31.37 4.88
C GLU A 461 -35.87 29.89 4.49
N ARG A 462 -36.92 29.16 4.92
CA ARG A 462 -37.17 27.78 4.47
C ARG A 462 -37.52 27.69 2.99
N GLU A 463 -38.33 28.60 2.46
CA GLU A 463 -38.63 28.69 1.03
C GLU A 463 -37.37 28.95 0.20
N VAL A 464 -36.50 29.86 0.65
CA VAL A 464 -35.19 30.10 0.02
C VAL A 464 -34.30 28.86 0.11
N LEU A 465 -34.23 28.22 1.27
CA LEU A 465 -33.42 27.00 1.49
C LEU A 465 -33.82 25.87 0.53
N ALA A 466 -35.13 25.63 0.37
CA ALA A 466 -35.68 24.64 -0.56
C ALA A 466 -35.27 24.93 -2.01
N LEU A 467 -35.41 26.19 -2.44
CA LEU A 467 -35.06 26.58 -3.81
C LEU A 467 -33.55 26.55 -4.07
N LEU A 468 -32.71 26.77 -3.06
CA LEU A 468 -31.25 26.63 -3.17
C LEU A 468 -30.81 25.18 -3.44
N ALA A 469 -31.62 24.19 -3.05
CA ALA A 469 -31.35 22.78 -3.29
C ALA A 469 -31.60 22.34 -4.74
N SER A 470 -32.37 23.12 -5.50
CA SER A 470 -32.60 22.93 -6.94
C SER A 470 -31.46 23.48 -7.80
N ASP A 471 -31.47 23.16 -9.10
CA ASP A 471 -30.50 23.67 -10.09
C ASP A 471 -30.81 25.10 -10.59
N ARG A 472 -31.75 25.81 -9.95
CA ARG A 472 -32.15 27.17 -10.33
C ARG A 472 -31.06 28.19 -10.02
N SER A 473 -30.84 29.14 -10.95
CA SER A 473 -29.91 30.24 -10.73
C SER A 473 -30.44 31.21 -9.65
N PHE A 474 -29.58 32.05 -9.08
CA PHE A 474 -30.03 33.09 -8.15
C PHE A 474 -31.06 34.04 -8.78
N SER A 475 -31.00 34.27 -10.10
CA SER A 475 -32.00 35.07 -10.81
C SER A 475 -33.35 34.36 -10.82
N ASP A 476 -33.36 33.06 -11.16
CA ASP A 476 -34.59 32.27 -11.23
C ASP A 476 -35.26 32.12 -9.86
N ILE A 477 -34.47 31.96 -8.80
CA ILE A 477 -34.96 31.88 -7.42
C ILE A 477 -35.56 33.23 -7.00
N ALA A 478 -34.90 34.35 -7.33
CA ALA A 478 -35.39 35.68 -7.00
C ALA A 478 -36.73 35.97 -7.71
N SER A 479 -36.82 35.61 -9.00
CA SER A 479 -38.05 35.69 -9.79
C SER A 479 -39.16 34.81 -9.20
N ALA A 480 -38.87 33.56 -8.84
CA ALA A 480 -39.85 32.63 -8.26
C ALA A 480 -40.40 33.09 -6.90
N LEU A 481 -39.61 33.83 -6.12
CA LEU A 481 -40.00 34.36 -4.82
C LEU A 481 -40.55 35.80 -4.87
N TYR A 482 -40.63 36.40 -6.06
CA TYR A 482 -41.00 37.80 -6.29
C TYR A 482 -40.16 38.80 -5.46
N ILE A 483 -38.83 38.62 -5.43
CA ILE A 483 -37.88 39.49 -4.73
C ILE A 483 -36.72 39.90 -5.64
N SER A 484 -35.97 40.95 -5.26
CA SER A 484 -34.75 41.32 -5.98
C SER A 484 -33.62 40.31 -5.73
N VAL A 485 -32.69 40.16 -6.67
CA VAL A 485 -31.48 39.34 -6.50
C VAL A 485 -30.63 39.81 -5.31
N ASN A 486 -30.60 41.12 -5.03
CA ASN A 486 -29.90 41.68 -3.86
C ASN A 486 -30.56 41.26 -2.54
N THR A 487 -31.89 41.27 -2.49
CA THR A 487 -32.65 40.76 -1.34
C THR A 487 -32.36 39.29 -1.12
N LEU A 488 -32.37 38.48 -2.20
CA LEU A 488 -32.01 37.06 -2.12
C LEU A 488 -30.60 36.86 -1.56
N LYS A 489 -29.58 37.56 -2.07
CA LYS A 489 -28.20 37.50 -1.55
C LYS A 489 -28.14 37.84 -0.06
N GLY A 490 -28.88 38.86 0.38
CA GLY A 490 -28.99 39.23 1.79
C GLY A 490 -29.62 38.13 2.65
N THR A 491 -30.74 37.57 2.20
CA THR A 491 -31.42 36.45 2.86
C THR A 491 -30.53 35.21 2.91
N THR A 492 -29.85 34.85 1.82
CA THR A 492 -28.90 33.73 1.79
C THR A 492 -27.74 33.92 2.75
N ARG A 493 -27.21 35.14 2.91
CA ARG A 493 -26.13 35.43 3.87
C ARG A 493 -26.59 35.26 5.33
N SER A 494 -27.80 35.73 5.65
CA SER A 494 -28.41 35.52 6.97
C SER A 494 -28.65 34.04 7.24
N LEU A 495 -29.16 33.33 6.23
CA LEU A 495 -29.44 31.90 6.27
C LEU A 495 -28.16 31.08 6.46
N TYR A 496 -27.08 31.38 5.72
CA TYR A 496 -25.78 30.73 5.88
C TYR A 496 -25.22 30.92 7.29
N ARG A 497 -25.31 32.13 7.83
CA ARG A 497 -24.91 32.41 9.22
C ARG A 497 -25.78 31.67 10.24
N LYS A 498 -27.10 31.59 10.04
CA LYS A 498 -28.03 30.89 10.95
C LYS A 498 -27.85 29.37 10.94
N LEU A 499 -27.43 28.82 9.81
CA LEU A 499 -27.22 27.39 9.61
C LEU A 499 -25.76 26.95 9.80
N ASP A 500 -24.87 27.90 10.09
CA ASP A 500 -23.41 27.68 10.16
C ASP A 500 -22.86 26.94 8.92
N VAL A 501 -23.22 27.44 7.73
CA VAL A 501 -22.74 26.94 6.44
C VAL A 501 -22.05 28.04 5.64
N HIS A 502 -21.16 27.65 4.73
CA HIS A 502 -20.30 28.54 3.98
C HIS A 502 -20.50 28.45 2.46
N SER A 503 -21.30 27.49 2.00
CA SER A 503 -21.56 27.29 0.57
C SER A 503 -23.00 26.95 0.25
N ARG A 504 -23.40 27.17 -1.02
CA ARG A 504 -24.72 26.75 -1.53
C ARG A 504 -24.89 25.24 -1.43
N ALA A 505 -23.83 24.48 -1.70
CA ALA A 505 -23.86 23.02 -1.61
C ALA A 505 -24.19 22.55 -0.19
N GLU A 506 -23.57 23.16 0.83
CA GLU A 506 -23.85 22.84 2.24
C GLU A 506 -25.28 23.20 2.66
N ALA A 507 -25.80 24.35 2.20
CA ALA A 507 -27.18 24.73 2.44
C ALA A 507 -28.17 23.77 1.75
N ALA A 508 -27.90 23.38 0.51
CA ALA A 508 -28.69 22.38 -0.21
C ALA A 508 -28.71 21.03 0.53
N ASP A 509 -27.56 20.58 1.06
CA ASP A 509 -27.49 19.34 1.85
C ASP A 509 -28.32 19.42 3.14
N LEU A 510 -28.41 20.59 3.79
CA LEU A 510 -29.32 20.80 4.92
C LEU A 510 -30.79 20.74 4.52
N ALA A 511 -31.14 21.35 3.37
CA ALA A 511 -32.50 21.34 2.83
C ALA A 511 -33.00 19.91 2.53
N ASP A 512 -32.18 19.14 1.80
CA ASP A 512 -32.46 17.75 1.41
C ASP A 512 -32.63 16.87 2.67
N ARG A 513 -31.74 17.01 3.66
CA ARG A 513 -31.83 16.27 4.95
C ARG A 513 -33.14 16.54 5.70
N ALA A 514 -33.63 17.77 5.65
CA ALA A 514 -34.87 18.17 6.30
C ALA A 514 -36.14 17.86 5.49
N GLY A 515 -36.00 17.30 4.27
CA GLY A 515 -37.14 17.04 3.39
C GLY A 515 -37.82 18.32 2.91
N LEU A 516 -37.05 19.41 2.75
CA LEU A 516 -37.55 20.69 2.24
C LEU A 516 -37.45 20.83 0.72
N ALA A 517 -36.64 19.98 0.08
CA ALA A 517 -36.31 20.05 -1.33
C ALA A 517 -37.11 19.06 -2.18
#